data_AF-A0XYA3-F1
#
_entry.id   AF-A0XYA3-F1
#
_cell.length_a   1.000
_cell.length_b   1.000
_cell.length_c   1.000
_cell.angle_alpha   90.00
_cell.angle_beta   90.00
_cell.angle_gamma   90.00
#
_symmetry.space_group_name_H-M   'P 1'
#
loop_
_entity.id
_entity.type
_entity.pdbx_description
1 polymer ?
#
loop_
_entity_poly.entity_id
_entity_poly.type
_entity_poly.pdbx_seq_one_letter_code
_entity_poly.pdbx_strand_id
1 'polypeptide(L)' 'MATWDTTKYVQECDKCGKKYNVSKYEQPVREKGRFNCKCGNELERWNGGVDYTFTEAE' A
#
# COMPACT_ATOMS: atom_id res chain seq x y z
N MET A 1 18.95 13.91 8.23
CA MET A 1 17.50 14.18 8.29
C MET A 1 16.85 13.30 7.24
N ALA A 2 16.25 12.18 7.63
CA ALA A 2 15.72 11.22 6.65
C ALA A 2 14.38 11.73 6.13
N THR A 3 14.39 12.27 4.92
CA THR A 3 13.20 12.43 4.09
C THR A 3 12.75 11.03 3.69
N TRP A 4 11.75 10.48 4.36
CA TRP A 4 11.08 9.28 3.88
C TRP A 4 10.39 9.65 2.57
N ASP A 5 11.00 9.29 1.43
CA ASP A 5 10.36 9.44 0.14
C ASP A 5 9.01 8.73 0.17
N THR A 6 7.94 9.53 0.11
CA THR A 6 6.57 9.07 0.27
C THR A 6 5.89 9.20 -1.09
N THR A 7 5.63 8.07 -1.74
CA THR A 7 4.89 8.04 -2.99
C THR A 7 3.42 7.74 -2.71
N LYS A 8 2.52 8.60 -3.19
CA LYS A 8 1.07 8.41 -3.05
C LYS A 8 0.44 8.13 -4.40
N TYR A 9 -0.37 7.08 -4.48
CA TYR A 9 -1.12 6.72 -5.68
C TYR A 9 -2.44 6.06 -5.30
N VAL A 10 -3.37 6.00 -6.25
CA VAL A 10 -4.66 5.34 -6.06
C VAL A 10 -4.58 3.97 -6.72
N GLN A 11 -4.98 2.93 -5.99
CA GLN A 11 -5.09 1.57 -6.48
C GLN A 11 -6.54 1.12 -6.40
N GLU A 12 -7.07 0.63 -7.51
CA GLU A 12 -8.41 0.07 -7.57
C GLU A 12 -8.35 -1.45 -7.44
N CYS A 13 -9.28 -2.02 -6.67
CA CYS A 13 -9.42 -3.46 -6.58
C CYS A 13 -10.23 -3.98 -7.76
N ASP A 14 -9.58 -4.74 -8.64
CA ASP A 14 -10.18 -5.35 -9.84
C ASP A 14 -11.45 -6.18 -9.56
N LYS A 15 -11.54 -6.81 -8.38
CA LYS A 15 -12.70 -7.65 -8.01
C LYS A 15 -13.93 -6.89 -7.52
N CYS A 16 -13.77 -5.77 -6.83
CA CYS A 16 -14.89 -5.08 -6.18
C CYS A 16 -15.04 -3.62 -6.62
N GLY A 17 -14.13 -3.10 -7.45
CA GLY A 17 -14.14 -1.71 -7.92
C GLY A 17 -13.84 -0.69 -6.82
N LYS A 18 -13.44 -1.11 -5.62
CA LYS A 18 -13.09 -0.19 -4.53
C LYS A 18 -11.74 0.45 -4.79
N LYS A 19 -11.66 1.76 -4.56
CA LYS A 19 -10.44 2.54 -4.66
C LYS A 19 -9.79 2.70 -3.29
N TYR A 20 -8.48 2.51 -3.25
CA TYR A 20 -7.66 2.67 -2.07
C TYR A 20 -6.57 3.69 -2.36
N ASN A 21 -6.41 4.65 -1.47
CA ASN A 21 -5.26 5.54 -1.47
C ASN A 21 -4.09 4.78 -0.85
N VAL A 22 -3.04 4.54 -1.63
CA VAL A 22 -1.83 3.84 -1.23
C VAL A 22 -0.73 4.86 -1.01
N SER A 23 -0.15 4.85 0.20
CA SER A 23 1.04 5.62 0.53
C SER A 23 2.21 4.66 0.74
N LYS A 24 3.18 4.69 -0.18
CA LYS A 24 4.43 3.95 -0.11
C LYS A 24 5.46 4.80 0.64
N TYR A 25 6.06 4.23 1.68
CA TYR A 25 7.12 4.83 2.48
C TYR A 25 8.40 4.03 2.29
N GLU A 26 9.47 4.67 1.81
CA GLU A 26 10.77 4.00 1.68
C GLU A 26 11.56 4.13 2.98
N GLN A 27 11.93 3.00 3.56
CA GLN A 27 12.59 2.93 4.86
C GLN A 27 13.80 1.97 4.82
N PRO A 28 14.87 2.25 5.58
CA PRO A 28 16.04 1.38 5.63
C PRO A 28 15.78 0.03 6.31
N VAL A 29 14.65 -0.10 7.02
CA VAL A 29 14.21 -1.35 7.64
C VAL A 29 13.44 -2.21 6.64
N ARG A 30 13.75 -3.51 6.60
CA ARG A 30 13.01 -4.45 5.75
C ARG A 30 11.75 -4.90 6.47
N GLU A 31 10.61 -4.64 5.85
CA GLU A 31 9.32 -5.12 6.31
C GLU A 31 8.65 -5.98 5.23
N LYS A 32 7.87 -6.93 5.72
CA LYS A 32 7.02 -7.77 4.88
C LYS A 32 5.58 -7.50 5.28
N GLY A 33 4.76 -7.22 4.28
CA GLY A 33 3.36 -6.93 4.48
C GLY A 33 2.55 -7.43 3.30
N ARG A 34 1.26 -7.57 3.54
CA ARG A 34 0.27 -7.76 2.50
C ARG A 34 -0.97 -6.96 2.87
N PHE A 35 -1.62 -6.41 1.87
CA PHE A 35 -2.91 -5.79 2.05
C PHE A 35 -3.95 -6.56 1.24
N ASN A 36 -4.96 -7.02 1.97
CA ASN A 36 -6.12 -7.66 1.40
C ASN A 36 -7.24 -6.62 1.35
N CYS A 37 -7.82 -6.44 0.17
CA CYS A 37 -9.04 -5.70 0.02
C CYS A 37 -10.14 -6.32 0.89
N LYS A 38 -11.15 -5.52 1.27
CA LYS A 38 -12.33 -5.98 2.02
C LYS A 38 -13.10 -7.10 1.31
N CYS A 39 -12.97 -7.22 -0.02
CA CYS A 39 -13.55 -8.32 -0.80
C CYS A 39 -12.76 -9.64 -0.73
N GLY A 40 -11.62 -9.65 -0.03
CA GLY A 40 -10.73 -10.81 0.10
C GLY A 40 -9.64 -10.90 -0.97
N ASN A 41 -9.64 -10.02 -1.99
CA ASN A 41 -8.58 -10.00 -3.00
C ASN A 41 -7.28 -9.41 -2.45
N GLU A 42 -6.14 -10.00 -2.77
CA GLU A 42 -4.83 -9.41 -2.46
C GLU A 42 -4.60 -8.22 -3.40
N LEU A 43 -4.46 -7.03 -2.82
CA LEU A 43 -4.23 -5.80 -3.59
C LEU A 43 -2.74 -5.59 -3.82
N GLU A 44 -1.95 -5.76 -2.76
CA GLU A 44 -0.52 -5.51 -2.78
C GLU A 44 0.19 -6.40 -1.78
N ARG A 45 1.39 -6.84 -2.14
CA ARG A 45 2.27 -7.60 -1.26
C ARG A 45 3.68 -7.09 -1.41
N TRP A 46 4.33 -6.79 -0.29
CA TRP A 46 5.68 -6.27 -0.29
C TRP A 46 6.58 -7.02 0.67
N ASN A 47 7.87 -7.01 0.33
CA ASN A 47 8.93 -7.60 1.13
C ASN A 47 10.23 -6.86 0.82
N GLY A 48 10.54 -5.83 1.60
CA GLY A 48 11.67 -4.96 1.32
C GLY A 48 11.73 -3.74 2.21
N GLY A 49 12.58 -2.78 1.84
CA GLY A 49 12.72 -1.49 2.53
C GLY A 49 11.59 -0.51 2.25
N VAL A 50 10.36 -1.02 2.18
CA VAL A 50 9.18 -0.28 1.76
C VAL A 50 8.02 -0.68 2.66
N ASP A 51 7.29 0.31 3.15
CA ASP A 51 6.03 0.12 3.86
C ASP A 51 4.89 0.75 3.05
N TYR A 52 3.69 0.17 3.16
CA TYR A 52 2.52 0.63 2.41
C TYR A 52 1.35 0.82 3.35
N THR A 53 0.80 2.03 3.36
CA THR A 53 -0.46 2.34 4.06
C THR A 53 -1.60 2.43 3.05
N PHE A 54 -2.71 1.75 3.34
CA PHE A 54 -3.91 1.74 2.51
C PHE A 54 -5.05 2.39 3.27
N THR A 55 -5.70 3.39 2.66
CA THR A 55 -6.94 3.98 3.17
C THR A 55 -8.03 3.90 2.11
N GLU A 56 -9.27 3.61 2.50
CA GLU A 56 -10.41 3.63 1.56
C GLU A 56 -10.54 5.05 1.00
N ALA A 57 -10.54 5.18 -0.34
CA ALA A 57 -10.86 6.44 -0.99
C ALA A 57 -12.38 6.59 -1.01
N GLU A 58 -12.89 7.65 -0.38
CA GLU A 58 -14.32 8.01 -0.34
C GLU A 58 -14.86 8.38 -1.73
#